data_AF-C4Y279-F1
#
_entry.id   AF-C4Y279-F1
#
_cell.length_a   1.000
_cell.length_b   1.000
_cell.length_c   1.000
_cell.angle_alpha   90.00
_cell.angle_beta   90.00
_cell.angle_gamma   90.00
#
_symmetry.space_group_name_H-M   'P 1'
#
loop_
_entity.id
_entity.type
_entity.pdbx_description
1 polymer ?
#
loop_
_entity_poly.entity_id
_entity_poly.type
_entity_poly.pdbx_seq_one_letter_code
_entity_poly.pdbx_strand_id
1 'polypeptide(L)' 'MADVVSFYKKLPTGPAPAAKKPTTPWGKYKAAYFDGDNASGKPLIHLAVVIILAGYTWEYQSHLKHHKH' A
#
# COMPACT_ATOMS: atom_id res chain seq x y z
N MET A 1 -0.87 -25.06 36.16
CA MET A 1 -2.23 -24.45 36.11
C MET A 1 -2.37 -23.37 35.02
N ALA A 2 -1.35 -22.56 34.72
CA ALA A 2 -1.44 -21.51 33.71
C ALA A 2 -1.53 -22.02 32.25
N ASP A 3 -0.90 -23.15 31.94
CA ASP A 3 -0.84 -23.69 30.56
C ASP A 3 -2.20 -24.15 30.02
N VAL A 4 -3.03 -24.79 30.85
CA VAL A 4 -4.38 -25.22 30.46
C VAL A 4 -5.27 -24.03 30.12
N VAL A 5 -5.16 -22.91 30.84
CA VAL A 5 -5.91 -21.67 30.50
C VAL A 5 -5.44 -21.10 29.16
N SER A 6 -4.14 -21.16 28.87
CA SER A 6 -3.59 -20.74 27.58
C SER A 6 -4.03 -21.65 26.43
N PHE A 7 -4.22 -22.94 26.69
CA PHE A 7 -4.70 -23.93 25.74
C PHE A 7 -6.14 -23.63 25.30
N TYR A 8 -7.03 -23.35 26.26
CA TYR A 8 -8.41 -22.98 25.93
C TYR A 8 -8.53 -21.62 25.24
N LYS A 9 -7.62 -20.66 25.51
CA LYS A 9 -7.54 -19.39 24.77
C LYS A 9 -7.08 -19.55 23.32
N LYS A 10 -6.34 -20.62 23.02
CA LYS A 10 -5.82 -20.93 21.68
C LYS A 10 -6.76 -21.82 20.87
N LEU A 11 -7.87 -22.30 21.45
CA LEU A 11 -8.89 -23.00 20.69
C LEU A 11 -9.39 -22.08 19.58
N PRO A 12 -9.39 -22.54 18.31
CA PRO A 12 -9.78 -21.70 17.20
C PRO A 12 -11.24 -21.30 17.34
N THR A 13 -11.49 -20.05 17.72
CA THR A 13 -12.82 -19.45 17.82
C THR A 13 -13.31 -19.11 16.42
N GLY A 14 -13.69 -20.12 15.64
CA GLY A 14 -14.20 -19.95 14.28
C GLY A 14 -13.18 -19.29 13.31
N PRO A 15 -13.56 -19.11 12.03
CA PRO A 15 -12.75 -18.37 11.09
C PRO A 15 -12.60 -16.91 11.57
N ALA A 16 -11.36 -16.42 11.60
CA ALA A 16 -11.08 -15.03 11.93
C ALA A 16 -11.93 -14.12 11.01
N PRO A 17 -12.60 -13.09 11.54
CA PRO A 17 -13.42 -12.20 10.73
C PRO A 17 -12.56 -11.64 9.60
N ALA A 18 -13.08 -11.71 8.37
CA ALA A 18 -12.41 -11.15 7.20
C ALA A 18 -11.93 -9.74 7.54
N ALA A 19 -10.64 -9.46 7.28
CA ALA A 19 -10.04 -8.19 7.65
C ALA A 19 -10.94 -7.04 7.19
N LYS A 20 -11.33 -6.16 8.11
CA LYS A 20 -12.29 -5.09 7.83
C LYS A 20 -11.85 -4.35 6.58
N LYS A 21 -12.69 -4.35 5.54
CA LYS A 21 -12.39 -3.64 4.29
C LYS A 21 -12.10 -2.18 4.65
N PRO A 22 -10.91 -1.67 4.34
CA PRO A 22 -10.55 -0.30 4.69
C PRO A 22 -11.48 0.67 3.96
N THR A 23 -12.03 1.62 4.71
CA THR A 23 -12.94 2.65 4.17
C THR A 23 -12.16 3.86 3.62
N THR A 24 -10.99 4.14 4.21
CA THR A 24 -10.11 5.24 3.80
C THR A 24 -9.45 4.97 2.44
N PRO A 25 -9.29 5.98 1.56
CA PRO A 25 -8.62 5.82 0.26
C PRO A 25 -7.23 5.18 0.36
N TRP A 26 -6.42 5.61 1.32
CA TRP A 26 -5.11 5.03 1.58
C TRP A 26 -5.19 3.56 2.01
N GLY A 27 -6.14 3.23 2.87
CA GLY A 27 -6.34 1.85 3.30
C GLY A 27 -6.76 0.94 2.15
N LYS A 28 -7.60 1.44 1.22
CA LYS A 28 -7.95 0.70 -0.01
C LYS A 28 -6.74 0.44 -0.89
N TYR A 29 -5.86 1.44 -1.05
CA TYR A 29 -4.61 1.28 -1.81
C TYR A 29 -3.68 0.25 -1.14
N LYS A 30 -3.51 0.35 0.19
CA LYS A 30 -2.71 -0.61 0.95
C LYS A 30 -3.25 -2.04 0.79
N ALA A 31 -4.55 -2.25 0.98
CA ALA A 31 -5.17 -3.57 0.85
C ALA A 31 -5.09 -4.13 -0.59
N ALA A 32 -5.03 -3.27 -1.60
CA ALA A 32 -4.96 -3.68 -3.00
C ALA A 32 -3.55 -4.07 -3.46
N TYR A 33 -2.48 -3.57 -2.82
CA TYR A 33 -1.12 -3.74 -3.33
C TYR A 33 -0.07 -4.21 -2.29
N PHE A 34 -0.38 -4.11 -1.00
CA PHE A 34 0.58 -4.42 0.08
C PHE A 34 0.11 -5.55 1.00
N ASP A 35 -1.19 -5.80 1.15
CA ASP A 35 -1.70 -6.83 2.07
C ASP A 35 -2.05 -8.15 1.34
N GLY A 36 -1.70 -9.28 1.96
CA GLY A 36 -2.15 -10.63 1.57
C GLY A 36 -1.68 -11.12 0.19
N ASP A 37 -2.52 -11.90 -0.50
CA ASP A 37 -2.25 -12.47 -1.84
C ASP A 37 -2.03 -11.42 -2.94
N ASN A 38 -2.41 -10.16 -2.70
CA ASN A 38 -2.21 -9.07 -3.64
C ASN A 38 -0.90 -8.29 -3.39
N ALA A 39 -0.10 -8.70 -2.40
CA ALA A 39 1.21 -8.12 -2.15
C ALA A 39 2.09 -8.29 -3.38
N SER A 40 2.33 -7.19 -4.09
CA SER A 40 2.98 -7.19 -5.40
C SER A 40 3.96 -6.04 -5.50
N GLY A 41 4.92 -6.14 -6.42
CA GLY A 41 5.88 -5.05 -6.72
C GLY A 41 5.26 -3.84 -7.42
N LYS A 42 3.96 -3.85 -7.72
CA LYS A 42 3.24 -2.74 -8.40
C LYS A 42 3.41 -1.36 -7.74
N PRO A 43 3.45 -1.21 -6.40
CA PRO A 43 3.74 0.08 -5.76
C PRO A 43 5.08 0.68 -6.15
N LEU A 44 6.09 -0.15 -6.41
CA LEU A 44 7.40 0.34 -6.87
C LEU A 44 7.30 0.95 -8.27
N ILE A 45 6.51 0.33 -9.15
CA ILE A 45 6.23 0.87 -10.49
C ILE A 45 5.44 2.19 -10.38
N HIS A 46 4.42 2.24 -9.51
CA HIS A 46 3.68 3.47 -9.25
C HIS A 46 4.62 4.60 -8.78
N LEU A 47 5.55 4.31 -7.87
CA LEU A 47 6.54 5.26 -7.40
C LEU A 47 7.45 5.74 -8.53
N ALA A 48 7.97 4.82 -9.35
CA ALA A 48 8.83 5.16 -10.49
C ALA A 48 8.11 6.08 -11.49
N VAL A 49 6.85 5.80 -11.81
CA VAL A 49 6.03 6.64 -12.71
C VAL A 49 5.83 8.03 -12.11
N VAL A 50 5.55 8.15 -10.81
CA VAL A 50 5.41 9.44 -10.14
C VAL A 50 6.71 10.25 -10.23
N ILE A 51 7.86 9.62 -10.00
CA ILE A 51 9.17 10.29 -10.08
C ILE A 51 9.43 10.80 -11.50
N ILE A 52 9.18 9.96 -12.52
CA ILE A 52 9.40 10.34 -13.92
C ILE A 52 8.51 11.53 -14.31
N LEU A 53 7.22 11.47 -13.98
CA LEU A 53 6.28 12.56 -14.30
C LEU A 53 6.62 13.85 -13.57
N ALA A 54 6.99 13.76 -12.29
CA ALA A 54 7.42 14.92 -11.51
C ALA A 54 8.70 15.53 -12.09
N GLY A 55 9.70 14.70 -12.39
CA GLY A 55 10.96 15.15 -13.00
C GLY A 55 10.75 15.79 -14.37
N TYR A 56 9.94 15.19 -15.23
CA TYR A 56 9.61 15.76 -16.55
C TYR A 56 8.86 17.08 -16.43
N THR A 57 7.92 17.18 -15.49
CA THR A 57 7.19 18.44 -15.25
C THR A 57 8.13 19.53 -14.76
N TRP A 58 9.08 19.18 -13.89
CA TRP A 58 10.09 20.11 -13.41
C TRP A 58 10.98 20.59 -14.55
N GLU A 59 11.58 19.66 -15.31
CA GLU A 59 12.41 19.97 -16.47
C GLU A 59 11.68 20.83 -17.50
N TYR A 60 10.41 20.51 -17.76
CA TYR A 60 9.57 21.28 -18.66
C TYR A 60 9.40 22.74 -18.18
N GLN A 61 9.15 22.93 -16.89
CA GLN A 61 8.97 24.26 -16.32
C GLN A 61 10.30 25.02 -16.20
N SER A 62 11.40 24.37 -15.82
CA SER A 62 12.69 25.03 -15.60
C SER A 62 13.43 25.33 -16.90
N HIS A 63 13.43 24.38 -17.84
CA HIS A 63 14.28 24.44 -19.03
C HIS A 63 13.47 24.73 -20.31
N LEU A 64 12.48 23.89 -20.64
CA LEU A 64 11.78 23.98 -21.93
C LEU A 64 10.88 25.22 -22.05
N LYS A 65 10.23 25.63 -20.95
CA LYS A 65 9.32 26.80 -20.95
C LYS A 65 10.05 28.13 -21.11
N HIS A 66 11.29 28.22 -20.65
CA HIS A 66 12.11 29.44 -20.71
C HIS A 66 13.07 29.44 -21.90
N HIS A 67 13.04 28.42 -22.75
CA HIS A 67 13.92 28.26 -23.91
C HIS A 67 13.61 29.21 -25.08
N LYS A 68 12.73 30.21 -24.86
CA LYS A 68 12.46 31.35 -25.74
C LYS A 68 12.46 32.64 -24.91
N HIS A 69 13.66 33.08 -24.51
CA HIS A 69 14.04 34.48 -24.32
C HIS A 69 15.55 34.59 -24.39
#